data_AF-A0A0M3QHA2-F1
#
_entry.id   AF-A0A0M3QHA2-F1
#
_cell.length_a   1.000
_cell.length_b   1.000
_cell.length_c   1.000
_cell.angle_alpha   90.00
_cell.angle_beta   90.00
_cell.angle_gamma   90.00
#
_symmetry.space_group_name_H-M   'P 1'
#
loop_
_entity.id
_entity.type
_entity.pdbx_description
1 polymer ?
#
loop_
_entity_poly.entity_id
_entity_poly.type
_entity_poly.pdbx_seq_one_letter_code
_entity_poly.pdbx_strand_id
1 'polypeptide(L)'
;MSRHKRSLRRRRTVAALGAALGLTVTGIVTTSMLNTAGAATAWPKPNGSSAVNATIEVSGTYDGGLKRFYGSGDLGDGGQGEGQPPIFKLKDGAVLKNVVLGSPAADGVHCMGSCTLQNVWWEDVGEDAASFKGKSASSVYTVYGGGARKASDKVFQFNGAGKLVVTKFQVSDFGKLVRSCGNCSTQYKRSVIVNDVDITAPGKSLVGINTNYGDTAALRNVRIHGDSSRKIKPCIRYTGNDSGDEPVETGSGPDGTYCRYSSSDISYD
;
A
#
# COMPACT_ATOMS: atom_id res chain seq x y z
N MET A 1 -21.74 -85.33 -24.96
CA MET A 1 -20.92 -86.29 -25.75
C MET A 1 -19.48 -85.80 -25.76
N SER A 2 -18.57 -86.71 -25.43
CA SER A 2 -17.14 -86.54 -25.17
C SER A 2 -16.33 -85.89 -26.30
N ARG A 3 -15.30 -85.10 -25.95
CA ARG A 3 -13.90 -85.56 -25.99
C ARG A 3 -12.89 -84.46 -25.63
N HIS A 4 -12.12 -84.73 -24.58
CA HIS A 4 -10.76 -84.25 -24.41
C HIS A 4 -9.86 -84.69 -25.57
N LYS A 5 -8.91 -83.84 -25.98
CA LYS A 5 -7.49 -84.25 -26.16
C LYS A 5 -6.53 -83.11 -25.79
N ARG A 6 -5.68 -83.45 -24.82
CA ARG A 6 -4.48 -82.75 -24.36
C ARG A 6 -3.34 -83.08 -25.35
N SER A 7 -2.48 -82.12 -25.66
CA SER A 7 -1.16 -82.39 -26.25
C SER A 7 -0.13 -81.37 -25.75
N LEU A 8 0.95 -81.90 -25.18
CA LEU A 8 2.11 -81.21 -24.61
C LEU A 8 3.33 -81.46 -25.51
N ARG A 9 4.12 -80.42 -25.80
CA ARG A 9 5.61 -80.44 -26.00
C ARG A 9 6.08 -79.00 -26.25
N ARG A 10 6.81 -78.35 -25.32
CA ARG A 10 8.30 -78.26 -25.23
C ARG A 10 8.95 -78.05 -26.62
N ARG A 11 9.82 -77.07 -26.89
CA ARG A 11 10.86 -76.41 -26.08
C ARG A 11 11.57 -75.33 -26.96
N ARG A 12 12.34 -74.45 -26.31
CA ARG A 12 13.48 -73.60 -26.78
C ARG A 12 13.21 -72.12 -27.06
N THR A 13 13.63 -71.35 -26.05
CA THR A 13 14.21 -70.01 -26.04
C THR A 13 15.02 -69.62 -27.28
N VAL A 14 14.79 -68.41 -27.78
CA VAL A 14 15.85 -67.48 -28.21
C VAL A 14 15.49 -66.10 -27.67
N ALA A 15 16.42 -65.54 -26.91
CA ALA A 15 16.38 -64.18 -26.41
C ALA A 15 16.56 -63.18 -27.56
N ALA A 16 15.75 -62.13 -27.57
CA ALA A 16 16.10 -60.89 -28.24
C ALA A 16 15.79 -59.76 -27.27
N LEU A 17 16.86 -59.17 -26.72
CA LEU A 17 16.82 -57.92 -26.00
C LEU A 17 16.30 -56.83 -26.94
N GLY A 18 15.13 -56.29 -26.63
CA GLY A 18 14.67 -55.01 -27.14
C GLY A 18 14.44 -54.09 -25.96
N ALA A 19 15.43 -53.25 -25.65
CA ALA A 19 15.32 -52.23 -24.61
C ALA A 19 14.23 -51.22 -24.99
N ALA A 20 13.03 -51.37 -24.43
CA ALA A 20 12.04 -50.30 -24.42
C ALA A 20 12.42 -49.35 -23.28
N LEU A 21 13.02 -48.21 -23.66
CA LEU A 21 13.27 -47.10 -22.76
C LEU A 21 11.97 -46.74 -22.03
N GLY A 22 11.98 -46.87 -20.71
CA GLY A 22 10.96 -46.30 -19.85
C GLY A 22 10.99 -44.78 -19.99
N LEU A 23 9.96 -44.22 -20.61
CA LEU A 23 9.63 -42.81 -20.46
C LEU A 23 9.05 -42.63 -19.05
N THR A 24 9.94 -42.44 -18.08
CA THR A 24 9.58 -41.86 -16.80
C THR A 24 9.06 -40.46 -17.06
N VAL A 25 7.74 -40.28 -17.03
CA VAL A 25 7.12 -38.97 -16.90
C VAL A 25 7.41 -38.48 -15.47
N THR A 26 8.60 -37.95 -15.24
CA THR A 26 8.83 -37.02 -14.14
C THR A 26 8.09 -35.74 -14.52
N GLY A 27 6.83 -35.65 -14.10
CA GLY A 27 6.09 -34.41 -14.11
C GLY A 27 6.84 -33.40 -13.24
N ILE A 28 7.63 -32.55 -13.88
CA ILE A 28 8.18 -31.37 -13.23
C ILE A 28 6.98 -30.47 -12.97
N VAL A 29 6.47 -30.52 -11.74
CA VAL A 29 5.63 -29.45 -11.22
C VAL A 29 6.57 -28.26 -11.06
N THR A 30 6.80 -27.53 -12.15
CA THR A 30 7.24 -26.14 -12.04
C THR A 30 6.05 -25.39 -11.48
N THR A 31 5.92 -25.34 -10.15
CA THR A 31 5.30 -24.19 -9.49
C THR A 31 6.16 -22.99 -9.84
N SER A 32 5.97 -22.47 -11.05
CA SER A 32 6.24 -21.08 -11.35
C SER A 32 5.45 -20.31 -10.32
N MET A 33 6.12 -19.89 -9.24
CA MET A 33 5.60 -18.84 -8.39
C MET A 33 5.42 -17.66 -9.34
N LEU A 34 4.20 -17.47 -9.81
CA LEU A 34 3.80 -16.25 -10.49
C LEU A 34 4.03 -15.17 -9.44
N ASN A 35 5.20 -14.53 -9.47
CA ASN A 35 5.35 -13.23 -8.85
C ASN A 35 4.22 -12.40 -9.45
N THR A 36 3.22 -12.11 -8.62
CA THR A 36 2.12 -11.26 -9.01
C THR A 36 2.76 -9.96 -9.45
N ALA A 37 2.59 -9.60 -10.72
CA ALA A 37 3.08 -8.33 -11.25
C ALA A 37 2.57 -7.22 -10.33
N GLY A 38 3.49 -6.58 -9.61
CA GLY A 38 3.14 -5.64 -8.56
C GLY A 38 2.65 -4.30 -9.09
N ALA A 39 2.14 -3.48 -8.17
CA ALA A 39 1.88 -2.06 -8.32
C ALA A 39 3.16 -1.22 -8.43
N ALA A 40 4.35 -1.80 -8.24
CA ALA A 40 5.65 -1.19 -8.44
C ALA A 40 5.87 -0.80 -9.92
N THR A 41 5.28 0.32 -10.33
CA THR A 41 5.57 0.97 -11.60
C THR A 41 6.89 1.75 -11.51
N ALA A 42 7.60 1.96 -12.61
CA ALA A 42 8.78 2.82 -12.58
C ALA A 42 8.43 4.24 -12.07
N TRP A 43 9.32 4.85 -11.29
CA TRP A 43 9.20 6.25 -10.91
C TRP A 43 9.18 7.13 -12.18
N PRO A 44 8.25 8.08 -12.30
CA PRO A 44 8.14 8.90 -13.50
C PRO A 44 9.31 9.88 -13.60
N LYS A 45 9.69 10.19 -14.84
CA LYS A 45 10.52 11.38 -15.10
C LYS A 45 9.60 12.61 -15.15
N PRO A 46 9.80 13.62 -14.29
CA PRO A 46 8.92 14.79 -14.31
C PRO A 46 9.03 15.60 -15.60
N ASN A 47 7.91 16.16 -16.06
CA ASN A 47 7.82 16.99 -17.26
C ASN A 47 7.99 18.48 -16.93
N GLY A 48 9.12 18.81 -16.31
CA GLY A 48 9.43 20.15 -15.81
C GLY A 48 9.15 20.32 -14.31
N SER A 49 9.49 21.50 -13.79
CA SER A 49 9.42 21.82 -12.36
C SER A 49 8.79 23.19 -12.11
N SER A 50 8.19 23.37 -10.93
CA SER A 50 7.63 24.63 -10.43
C SER A 50 7.90 24.77 -8.93
N ALA A 51 8.53 25.87 -8.54
CA ALA A 51 8.53 26.29 -7.14
C ALA A 51 7.12 26.78 -6.74
N VAL A 52 6.70 26.48 -5.52
CA VAL A 52 5.42 26.87 -4.94
C VAL A 52 5.71 27.67 -3.68
N ASN A 53 5.33 28.93 -3.67
CA ASN A 53 5.52 29.83 -2.53
C ASN A 53 4.24 30.07 -1.72
N ALA A 54 3.10 29.60 -2.22
CA ALA A 54 1.81 29.59 -1.54
C ALA A 54 0.97 28.39 -2.00
N THR A 55 0.13 27.87 -1.11
CA THR A 55 -0.72 26.70 -1.35
C THR A 55 -1.57 26.85 -2.62
N ILE A 56 -1.58 25.79 -3.44
CA ILE A 56 -2.42 25.71 -4.64
C ILE A 56 -3.78 25.11 -4.25
N GLU A 57 -4.83 25.92 -4.33
CA GLU A 57 -6.21 25.50 -4.08
C GLU A 57 -6.82 24.80 -5.30
N VAL A 58 -7.42 23.62 -5.11
CA VAL A 58 -8.02 22.80 -6.18
C VAL A 58 -9.47 22.45 -5.83
N SER A 59 -10.43 22.84 -6.67
CA SER A 59 -11.86 22.55 -6.47
C SER A 59 -12.48 21.56 -7.46
N GLY A 60 -11.76 21.21 -8.53
CA GLY A 60 -12.18 20.28 -9.56
C GLY A 60 -11.08 19.28 -9.85
N THR A 61 -10.83 18.99 -11.13
CA THR A 61 -9.67 18.19 -11.53
C THR A 61 -8.48 19.08 -11.85
N TYR A 62 -7.34 18.82 -11.22
CA TYR A 62 -6.04 19.36 -11.59
C TYR A 62 -5.19 18.23 -12.17
N ASP A 63 -4.83 18.35 -13.45
CA ASP A 63 -3.84 17.48 -14.09
C ASP A 63 -2.50 18.22 -14.16
N GLY A 64 -1.52 17.74 -13.40
CA GLY A 64 -0.18 18.31 -13.38
C GLY A 64 0.69 17.92 -14.58
N GLY A 65 0.25 16.98 -15.44
CA GLY A 65 1.03 16.54 -16.60
C GLY A 65 2.40 15.95 -16.24
N LEU A 66 2.52 15.34 -15.06
CA LEU A 66 3.75 14.88 -14.40
C LEU A 66 4.75 16.02 -14.10
N LYS A 67 4.30 17.26 -13.97
CA LYS A 67 5.15 18.35 -13.51
C LYS A 67 5.54 18.15 -12.04
N ARG A 68 6.79 18.50 -11.72
CA ARG A 68 7.30 18.55 -10.34
C ARG A 68 6.91 19.87 -9.67
N PHE A 69 6.41 19.80 -8.45
CA PHE A 69 6.13 20.93 -7.57
C PHE A 69 6.95 20.78 -6.29
N TYR A 70 7.52 21.86 -5.79
CA TYR A 70 8.27 21.86 -4.52
C TYR A 70 8.10 23.20 -3.81
N GLY A 71 8.12 23.17 -2.49
CA GLY A 71 7.98 24.33 -1.63
C GLY A 71 9.15 25.30 -1.77
N SER A 72 8.85 26.57 -1.55
CA SER A 72 9.80 27.68 -1.51
C SER A 72 9.25 28.77 -0.59
N GLY A 73 10.10 29.64 -0.04
CA GLY A 73 9.66 30.64 0.94
C GLY A 73 8.99 29.98 2.15
N ASP A 74 7.78 30.40 2.49
CA ASP A 74 7.00 29.93 3.65
C ASP A 74 6.60 28.45 3.59
N LEU A 75 6.73 27.80 2.43
CA LEU A 75 6.50 26.37 2.22
C LEU A 75 7.81 25.56 2.21
N GLY A 76 8.95 26.18 2.53
CA GLY A 76 10.26 25.79 2.02
C GLY A 76 11.32 25.35 3.03
N ASP A 77 10.99 24.92 4.24
CA ASP A 77 12.02 24.48 5.21
C ASP A 77 12.31 22.96 5.17
N GLY A 78 11.42 22.16 4.58
CA GLY A 78 11.55 20.70 4.53
C GLY A 78 11.52 20.03 5.90
N GLY A 79 11.04 20.74 6.93
CA GLY A 79 11.01 20.29 8.31
C GLY A 79 9.89 19.30 8.60
N GLN A 80 9.92 18.75 9.81
CA GLN A 80 8.88 17.89 10.39
C GLN A 80 7.99 18.66 11.40
N GLY A 81 7.99 19.99 11.34
CA GLY A 81 7.21 20.82 12.25
C GLY A 81 5.72 20.70 11.96
N GLU A 82 4.89 20.62 13.00
CA GLU A 82 3.44 20.48 12.83
C GLU A 82 2.80 21.75 12.26
N GLY A 83 1.83 21.57 11.35
CA GLY A 83 0.96 22.64 10.89
C GLY A 83 1.51 23.49 9.75
N GLN A 84 2.49 22.95 9.01
CA GLN A 84 2.97 23.58 7.78
C GLN A 84 1.82 23.68 6.74
N PRO A 85 1.81 24.69 5.87
CA PRO A 85 0.83 24.74 4.80
C PRO A 85 1.14 23.65 3.75
N PRO A 86 0.12 23.04 3.11
CA PRO A 86 0.35 22.05 2.08
C PRO A 86 0.73 22.72 0.75
N ILE A 87 1.39 21.97 -0.14
CA ILE A 87 1.60 22.39 -1.54
C ILE A 87 0.27 22.47 -2.27
N PHE A 88 -0.60 21.47 -2.09
CA PHE A 88 -1.93 21.44 -2.68
C PHE A 88 -3.00 21.28 -1.60
N LYS A 89 -4.06 22.08 -1.70
CA LYS A 89 -5.26 21.94 -0.87
C LYS A 89 -6.48 21.67 -1.75
N LEU A 90 -7.07 20.51 -1.57
CA LEU A 90 -8.17 19.99 -2.36
C LEU A 90 -9.48 20.22 -1.60
N LYS A 91 -10.44 20.86 -2.25
CA LYS A 91 -11.82 20.91 -1.77
C LYS A 91 -12.49 19.54 -1.90
N ASP A 92 -13.62 19.38 -1.23
CA ASP A 92 -14.45 18.18 -1.37
C ASP A 92 -14.81 17.91 -2.84
N GLY A 93 -14.62 16.67 -3.27
CA GLY A 93 -14.81 16.19 -4.63
C GLY A 93 -13.63 16.41 -5.59
N ALA A 94 -12.56 17.09 -5.18
CA ALA A 94 -11.45 17.41 -6.08
C ALA A 94 -10.58 16.20 -6.46
N VAL A 95 -9.96 16.27 -7.63
CA VAL A 95 -9.02 15.28 -8.17
C VAL A 95 -7.68 15.94 -8.45
N LEU A 96 -6.61 15.42 -7.87
CA LEU A 96 -5.23 15.76 -8.23
C LEU A 96 -4.63 14.58 -8.97
N LYS A 97 -4.13 14.80 -10.20
CA LYS A 97 -3.52 13.73 -10.97
C LYS A 97 -2.26 14.11 -11.70
N ASN A 98 -1.39 13.12 -11.91
CA ASN A 98 -0.13 13.26 -12.63
C ASN A 98 0.72 14.40 -12.06
N VAL A 99 1.03 14.33 -10.77
CA VAL A 99 1.81 15.34 -10.06
C VAL A 99 3.00 14.67 -9.41
N VAL A 100 4.15 15.34 -9.45
CA VAL A 100 5.33 14.95 -8.68
C VAL A 100 5.58 16.04 -7.63
N LEU A 101 5.71 15.67 -6.36
CA LEU A 101 6.11 16.53 -5.28
C LEU A 101 7.59 16.24 -4.98
N GLY A 102 8.42 17.27 -5.18
CA GLY A 102 9.85 17.25 -4.87
C GLY A 102 10.12 17.83 -3.48
N SER A 103 11.38 17.77 -3.05
CA SER A 103 11.83 18.36 -1.79
C SER A 103 12.14 19.86 -1.94
N PRO A 104 11.75 20.72 -0.98
CA PRO A 104 10.92 20.41 0.19
C PRO A 104 9.45 20.23 -0.23
N ALA A 105 8.75 19.25 0.35
CA ALA A 105 7.36 18.96 0.00
C ALA A 105 6.33 19.59 0.97
N ALA A 106 6.77 20.40 1.93
CA ALA A 106 5.95 21.00 2.99
C ALA A 106 5.05 19.95 3.68
N ASP A 107 3.80 20.29 4.03
CA ASP A 107 2.78 19.33 4.48
C ASP A 107 2.00 18.69 3.31
N GLY A 108 2.71 18.43 2.21
CA GLY A 108 2.24 17.64 1.07
C GLY A 108 0.91 18.12 0.47
N VAL A 109 -0.11 17.26 0.55
CA VAL A 109 -1.44 17.48 -0.03
C VAL A 109 -2.53 17.36 1.04
N HIS A 110 -3.39 18.37 1.19
CA HIS A 110 -4.56 18.30 2.08
C HIS A 110 -5.84 18.04 1.32
N CYS A 111 -6.59 17.01 1.72
CA CYS A 111 -7.96 16.78 1.26
C CYS A 111 -8.97 17.25 2.31
N MET A 112 -9.70 18.32 2.01
CA MET A 112 -10.66 18.95 2.92
C MET A 112 -12.04 18.26 2.95
N GLY A 113 -12.24 17.27 2.08
CA GLY A 113 -13.41 16.41 1.94
C GLY A 113 -13.01 15.16 1.15
N SER A 114 -13.97 14.46 0.56
CA SER A 114 -13.69 13.40 -0.42
C SER A 114 -12.73 13.93 -1.49
N CYS A 115 -11.73 13.13 -1.88
CA CYS A 115 -10.76 13.55 -2.89
C CYS A 115 -10.19 12.34 -3.61
N THR A 116 -9.61 12.56 -4.78
CA THR A 116 -8.83 11.55 -5.49
C THR A 116 -7.42 12.05 -5.76
N LEU A 117 -6.43 11.29 -5.31
CA LEU A 117 -5.02 11.43 -5.67
C LEU A 117 -4.70 10.31 -6.65
N GLN A 118 -4.51 10.66 -7.92
CA GLN A 118 -4.30 9.68 -8.98
C GLN A 118 -2.93 9.86 -9.63
N ASN A 119 -2.06 8.85 -9.56
CA ASN A 119 -0.71 8.94 -10.13
C ASN A 119 0.07 10.16 -9.58
N VAL A 120 0.05 10.31 -8.24
CA VAL A 120 0.77 11.38 -7.52
C VAL A 120 2.00 10.77 -6.83
N TRP A 121 3.12 11.47 -6.93
CA TRP A 121 4.43 10.95 -6.55
C TRP A 121 5.14 11.88 -5.58
N TRP A 122 5.64 11.37 -4.45
CA TRP A 122 6.40 12.14 -3.47
C TRP A 122 7.85 11.64 -3.43
N GLU A 123 8.77 12.44 -3.97
CA GLU A 123 10.19 12.07 -4.06
C GLU A 123 10.92 12.15 -2.71
N ASP A 124 10.41 12.98 -1.81
CA ASP A 124 10.88 13.18 -0.45
C ASP A 124 9.69 13.73 0.32
N VAL A 125 9.16 12.96 1.26
CA VAL A 125 7.99 13.39 2.05
C VAL A 125 8.45 14.44 3.06
N GLY A 126 7.72 15.56 3.13
CA GLY A 126 7.91 16.58 4.15
C GLY A 126 7.33 16.11 5.48
N GLU A 127 6.38 16.85 6.05
CA GLU A 127 5.67 16.42 7.27
C GLU A 127 4.86 15.13 7.00
N ASP A 128 3.84 15.24 6.16
CA ASP A 128 3.08 14.11 5.59
C ASP A 128 3.09 14.18 4.06
N ALA A 129 2.86 13.05 3.38
CA ALA A 129 2.64 13.06 1.93
C ALA A 129 1.22 13.60 1.61
N ALA A 130 0.22 13.08 2.32
CA ALA A 130 -1.13 13.63 2.27
C ALA A 130 -1.87 13.52 3.60
N SER A 131 -2.69 14.54 3.86
CA SER A 131 -3.47 14.71 5.07
C SER A 131 -4.97 14.76 4.73
N PHE A 132 -5.74 13.79 5.22
CA PHE A 132 -7.17 13.63 4.92
C PHE A 132 -8.02 14.22 6.06
N LYS A 133 -8.82 15.25 5.79
CA LYS A 133 -9.40 16.15 6.81
C LYS A 133 -10.92 16.39 6.68
N GLY A 134 -11.59 15.68 5.78
CA GLY A 134 -13.04 15.75 5.61
C GLY A 134 -13.80 15.34 6.87
N LYS A 135 -14.90 16.04 7.18
CA LYS A 135 -15.65 15.84 8.44
C LYS A 135 -16.86 14.92 8.30
N SER A 136 -17.26 14.59 7.07
CA SER A 136 -18.40 13.71 6.83
C SER A 136 -18.00 12.24 6.97
N ALA A 137 -18.83 11.44 7.67
CA ALA A 137 -18.68 9.99 7.72
C ALA A 137 -18.81 9.31 6.34
N SER A 138 -19.41 10.00 5.35
CA SER A 138 -19.49 9.55 3.96
C SER A 138 -18.28 9.93 3.11
N SER A 139 -17.30 10.68 3.65
CA SER A 139 -16.13 11.11 2.89
C SER A 139 -15.35 9.89 2.38
N VAL A 140 -14.98 9.91 1.11
CA VAL A 140 -14.11 8.88 0.51
C VAL A 140 -12.88 9.54 -0.08
N TYR A 141 -11.72 9.14 0.43
CA TYR A 141 -10.42 9.53 -0.11
C TYR A 141 -9.86 8.35 -0.90
N THR A 142 -9.49 8.60 -2.15
CA THR A 142 -8.94 7.58 -3.04
C THR A 142 -7.52 7.95 -3.41
N VAL A 143 -6.57 7.07 -3.10
CA VAL A 143 -5.21 7.10 -3.62
C VAL A 143 -5.08 5.97 -4.63
N TYR A 144 -4.86 6.30 -5.89
CA TYR A 144 -4.80 5.33 -6.98
C TYR A 144 -3.57 5.53 -7.86
N GLY A 145 -2.66 4.56 -7.86
CA GLY A 145 -1.37 4.74 -8.52
C GLY A 145 -0.43 5.65 -7.72
N GLY A 146 0.78 5.84 -8.22
CA GLY A 146 1.75 6.76 -7.60
C GLY A 146 2.68 6.08 -6.60
N GLY A 147 3.45 6.90 -5.89
CA GLY A 147 4.35 6.40 -4.86
C GLY A 147 4.93 7.48 -3.95
N ALA A 148 5.43 7.08 -2.79
CA ALA A 148 6.10 7.97 -1.85
C ALA A 148 7.39 7.35 -1.32
N ARG A 149 8.36 8.19 -0.96
CA ARG A 149 9.56 7.75 -0.28
C ARG A 149 10.08 8.77 0.72
N LYS A 150 10.93 8.29 1.63
CA LYS A 150 11.59 9.10 2.68
C LYS A 150 10.58 9.80 3.61
N ALA A 151 9.59 9.06 4.07
CA ALA A 151 8.62 9.58 5.03
C ALA A 151 9.09 9.29 6.47
N SER A 152 9.69 10.28 7.12
CA SER A 152 10.27 10.11 8.45
C SER A 152 9.27 9.58 9.49
N ASP A 153 8.03 10.09 9.48
CA ASP A 153 6.94 9.55 10.31
C ASP A 153 5.80 8.94 9.50
N LYS A 154 5.02 9.72 8.74
CA LYS A 154 3.80 9.23 8.10
C LYS A 154 3.76 9.61 6.62
N VAL A 155 3.26 8.68 5.80
CA VAL A 155 2.92 8.99 4.41
C VAL A 155 1.52 9.60 4.39
N PHE A 156 0.55 8.91 4.99
CA PHE A 156 -0.84 9.33 5.00
C PHE A 156 -1.35 9.55 6.43
N GLN A 157 -1.61 10.82 6.74
CA GLN A 157 -2.25 11.22 7.99
C GLN A 157 -3.77 11.29 7.79
N PHE A 158 -4.51 10.49 8.56
CA PHE A 158 -5.96 10.42 8.46
C PHE A 158 -6.61 11.07 9.68
N ASN A 159 -6.84 12.38 9.57
CA ASN A 159 -7.42 13.24 10.62
C ASN A 159 -8.96 13.28 10.57
N GLY A 160 -9.53 13.28 9.37
CA GLY A 160 -10.97 13.40 9.12
C GLY A 160 -11.76 12.12 9.34
N ALA A 161 -13.06 12.20 9.15
CA ALA A 161 -13.97 11.06 9.11
C ALA A 161 -13.94 10.34 7.76
N GLY A 162 -14.52 9.14 7.73
CA GLY A 162 -14.86 8.43 6.50
C GLY A 162 -13.92 7.28 6.15
N LYS A 163 -13.64 7.12 4.86
CA LYS A 163 -12.91 5.97 4.31
C LYS A 163 -11.75 6.40 3.42
N LEU A 164 -10.57 5.84 3.67
CA LEU A 164 -9.39 5.96 2.81
C LEU A 164 -9.18 4.64 2.05
N VAL A 165 -9.02 4.73 0.74
CA VAL A 165 -8.69 3.59 -0.13
C VAL A 165 -7.36 3.88 -0.82
N VAL A 166 -6.34 3.07 -0.53
CA VAL A 166 -5.02 3.14 -1.17
C VAL A 166 -4.88 1.93 -2.08
N THR A 167 -4.65 2.17 -3.36
CA THR A 167 -4.59 1.12 -4.37
C THR A 167 -3.58 1.40 -5.45
N LYS A 168 -2.85 0.37 -5.90
CA LYS A 168 -1.79 0.48 -6.90
C LYS A 168 -0.68 1.46 -6.52
N PHE A 169 -0.37 1.55 -5.23
CA PHE A 169 0.60 2.50 -4.70
C PHE A 169 1.90 1.78 -4.34
N GLN A 170 3.04 2.47 -4.46
CA GLN A 170 4.31 1.98 -3.95
C GLN A 170 4.89 2.90 -2.87
N VAL A 171 5.57 2.33 -1.88
CA VAL A 171 6.25 3.12 -0.84
C VAL A 171 7.59 2.52 -0.49
N SER A 172 8.59 3.35 -0.18
CA SER A 172 9.90 2.92 0.29
C SER A 172 10.46 3.89 1.33
N ASP A 173 11.18 3.41 2.33
CA ASP A 173 11.80 4.25 3.37
C ASP A 173 10.76 5.15 4.07
N PHE A 174 10.01 4.56 5.00
CA PHE A 174 8.87 5.22 5.63
C PHE A 174 8.68 4.82 7.11
N GLY A 175 8.07 5.68 7.92
CA GLY A 175 7.57 5.30 9.23
C GLY A 175 6.29 4.47 9.09
N LYS A 176 5.17 5.14 8.81
CA LYS A 176 3.82 4.58 8.76
C LYS A 176 3.16 4.93 7.44
N LEU A 177 2.63 3.94 6.70
CA LEU A 177 1.92 4.25 5.44
C LEU A 177 0.62 5.02 5.72
N VAL A 178 -0.23 4.53 6.63
CA VAL A 178 -1.46 5.21 7.07
C VAL A 178 -1.54 5.24 8.59
N ARG A 179 -1.84 6.42 9.16
CA ARG A 179 -2.18 6.55 10.58
C ARG A 179 -3.53 7.25 10.73
N SER A 180 -4.52 6.54 11.29
CA SER A 180 -5.70 7.18 11.87
C SER A 180 -5.24 8.09 13.01
N CYS A 181 -5.64 9.36 13.04
CA CYS A 181 -5.20 10.25 14.10
C CYS A 181 -5.65 9.72 15.46
N GLY A 182 -4.71 9.46 16.37
CA GLY A 182 -5.03 8.83 17.65
C GLY A 182 -5.14 9.79 18.83
N ASN A 183 -4.77 11.07 18.65
CA ASN A 183 -4.75 12.09 19.69
C ASN A 183 -5.30 13.44 19.20
N CYS A 184 -6.04 13.43 18.09
CA CYS A 184 -6.75 14.62 17.61
C CYS A 184 -7.87 14.99 18.58
N SER A 185 -8.06 16.29 18.81
CA SER A 185 -9.14 16.82 19.66
C SER A 185 -10.55 16.46 19.18
N THR A 186 -10.72 16.15 17.89
CA THR A 186 -11.94 15.55 17.36
C THR A 186 -11.62 14.18 16.79
N GLN A 187 -12.35 13.18 17.28
CA GLN A 187 -12.18 11.78 16.89
C GLN A 187 -13.33 11.29 16.03
N TYR A 188 -13.01 10.36 15.15
CA TYR A 188 -13.94 9.80 14.18
C TYR A 188 -13.72 8.30 14.08
N LYS A 189 -14.77 7.58 13.69
CA LYS A 189 -14.63 6.25 13.13
C LYS A 189 -14.07 6.35 11.71
N ARG A 190 -12.95 5.67 11.46
CA ARG A 190 -12.24 5.67 10.18
C ARG A 190 -12.12 4.25 9.61
N SER A 191 -12.17 4.14 8.28
CA SER A 191 -11.93 2.87 7.59
C SER A 191 -10.81 3.01 6.58
N VAL A 192 -9.87 2.08 6.59
CA VAL A 192 -8.72 2.06 5.69
C VAL A 192 -8.76 0.79 4.86
N ILE A 193 -8.60 0.91 3.55
CA ILE A 193 -8.42 -0.20 2.64
C ILE A 193 -7.08 -0.01 1.94
N VAL A 194 -6.19 -0.98 2.07
CA VAL A 194 -4.92 -1.05 1.34
C VAL A 194 -5.00 -2.27 0.43
N ASN A 195 -4.94 -2.05 -0.87
CA ASN A 195 -5.11 -3.10 -1.86
C ASN A 195 -4.12 -2.97 -3.01
N ASP A 196 -3.41 -4.03 -3.33
CA ASP A 196 -2.47 -4.05 -4.46
C ASP A 196 -1.40 -2.95 -4.31
N VAL A 197 -0.49 -3.14 -3.36
CA VAL A 197 0.58 -2.18 -3.04
C VAL A 197 1.93 -2.87 -2.91
N ASP A 198 2.99 -2.14 -3.24
CA ASP A 198 4.37 -2.59 -3.06
C ASP A 198 5.04 -1.75 -1.97
N ILE A 199 5.58 -2.44 -0.98
CA ILE A 199 6.18 -1.86 0.21
C ILE A 199 7.65 -2.26 0.20
N THR A 200 8.56 -1.31 0.11
CA THR A 200 10.00 -1.59 0.13
C THR A 200 10.60 -1.17 1.46
N ALA A 201 11.29 -2.08 2.14
CA ALA A 201 12.01 -1.79 3.36
C ALA A 201 13.12 -0.74 3.13
N PRO A 202 13.45 0.09 4.13
CA PRO A 202 12.94 0.06 5.50
C PRO A 202 11.54 0.65 5.67
N GLY A 203 10.82 0.16 6.69
CA GLY A 203 9.47 0.59 7.06
C GLY A 203 9.20 0.31 8.55
N LYS A 204 8.24 0.99 9.20
CA LYS A 204 7.75 0.57 10.54
C LYS A 204 6.40 -0.15 10.49
N SER A 205 5.38 0.44 9.84
CA SER A 205 4.05 -0.18 9.76
C SER A 205 3.19 0.30 8.60
N LEU A 206 2.23 -0.53 8.14
CA LEU A 206 1.33 -0.12 7.06
C LEU A 206 0.14 0.69 7.57
N VAL A 207 -0.62 0.16 8.53
CA VAL A 207 -1.81 0.86 9.04
C VAL A 207 -1.83 0.89 10.57
N GLY A 208 -2.03 2.06 11.16
CA GLY A 208 -2.34 2.24 12.58
C GLY A 208 -3.78 2.71 12.78
N ILE A 209 -4.57 1.93 13.53
CA ILE A 209 -6.02 2.18 13.78
C ILE A 209 -6.35 2.30 15.28
N ASN A 210 -7.37 3.07 15.62
CA ASN A 210 -7.85 3.22 17.01
C ASN A 210 -9.11 2.38 17.25
N THR A 211 -8.99 1.28 17.99
CA THR A 211 -10.08 0.30 18.11
C THR A 211 -11.25 0.81 18.95
N ASN A 212 -10.99 1.68 19.93
CA ASN A 212 -12.02 2.30 20.77
C ASN A 212 -12.96 3.24 19.99
N TYR A 213 -12.53 3.78 18.84
CA TYR A 213 -13.39 4.55 17.93
C TYR A 213 -14.04 3.68 16.83
N GLY A 214 -13.79 2.37 16.85
CA GLY A 214 -14.33 1.44 15.87
C GLY A 214 -13.63 1.47 14.52
N ASP A 215 -12.39 1.95 14.47
CA ASP A 215 -11.60 2.00 13.24
C ASP A 215 -11.36 0.60 12.66
N THR A 216 -11.25 0.52 11.33
CA THR A 216 -10.99 -0.75 10.64
C THR A 216 -9.94 -0.58 9.56
N ALA A 217 -9.13 -1.62 9.35
CA ALA A 217 -8.18 -1.73 8.26
C ALA A 217 -8.38 -3.06 7.53
N ALA A 218 -8.49 -3.02 6.21
CA ALA A 218 -8.49 -4.21 5.35
C ALA A 218 -7.28 -4.16 4.42
N LEU A 219 -6.51 -5.25 4.38
CA LEU A 219 -5.29 -5.38 3.58
C LEU A 219 -5.45 -6.54 2.60
N ARG A 220 -5.08 -6.32 1.35
CA ARG A 220 -5.17 -7.30 0.25
C ARG A 220 -4.04 -7.09 -0.74
N ASN A 221 -3.48 -8.16 -1.28
CA ASN A 221 -2.44 -8.08 -2.32
C ASN A 221 -1.28 -7.13 -1.95
N VAL A 222 -0.81 -7.21 -0.71
CA VAL A 222 0.32 -6.41 -0.21
C VAL A 222 1.60 -7.19 -0.46
N ARG A 223 2.57 -6.59 -1.15
CA ARG A 223 3.89 -7.20 -1.36
C ARG A 223 4.92 -6.39 -0.59
N ILE A 224 5.66 -7.04 0.30
CA ILE A 224 6.68 -6.41 1.14
C ILE A 224 8.06 -6.92 0.72
N HIS A 225 8.91 -6.01 0.26
CA HIS A 225 10.22 -6.30 -0.30
C HIS A 225 11.34 -5.90 0.66
N GLY A 226 12.36 -6.76 0.78
CA GLY A 226 13.55 -6.48 1.58
C GLY A 226 13.31 -6.50 3.09
N ASP A 227 12.19 -7.08 3.55
CA ASP A 227 11.85 -7.25 4.97
C ASP A 227 11.77 -8.73 5.36
N SER A 228 12.81 -9.49 5.02
CA SER A 228 12.89 -10.93 5.33
C SER A 228 12.73 -11.24 6.83
N SER A 229 13.10 -10.30 7.70
CA SER A 229 12.91 -10.37 9.16
C SER A 229 11.51 -9.98 9.65
N ARG A 230 10.60 -9.58 8.74
CA ARG A 230 9.21 -9.18 9.02
C ARG A 230 9.08 -8.11 10.12
N LYS A 231 9.94 -7.09 10.06
CA LYS A 231 9.94 -5.96 11.00
C LYS A 231 8.78 -5.00 10.74
N ILE A 232 8.32 -4.89 9.50
CA ILE A 232 7.19 -4.04 9.11
C ILE A 232 5.91 -4.68 9.63
N LYS A 233 5.24 -4.00 10.57
CA LYS A 233 3.96 -4.44 11.13
C LYS A 233 2.81 -4.05 10.18
N PRO A 234 2.06 -5.00 9.58
CA PRO A 234 1.04 -4.62 8.59
C PRO A 234 -0.15 -3.85 9.19
N CYS A 235 -0.58 -4.18 10.40
CA CYS A 235 -1.65 -3.47 11.08
C CYS A 235 -1.34 -3.41 12.57
N ILE A 236 -1.39 -2.20 13.14
CA ILE A 236 -1.23 -1.92 14.56
C ILE A 236 -2.54 -1.34 15.10
N ARG A 237 -2.95 -1.83 16.27
CA ARG A 237 -4.11 -1.37 17.02
C ARG A 237 -3.66 -0.48 18.17
N TYR A 238 -4.43 0.58 18.39
CA TYR A 238 -4.23 1.55 19.46
C TYR A 238 -5.54 1.79 20.23
N THR A 239 -5.41 2.28 21.45
CA THR A 239 -6.45 3.05 22.13
C THR A 239 -6.15 4.53 21.92
N GLY A 240 -6.96 5.19 21.09
CA GLY A 240 -6.87 6.64 20.87
C GLY A 240 -7.52 7.45 21.99
N ASN A 241 -7.21 8.74 22.01
CA ASN A 241 -7.73 9.76 22.91
C ASN A 241 -7.98 11.07 22.15
N ASP A 242 -8.49 12.08 22.86
CA ASP A 242 -8.73 13.44 22.38
C ASP A 242 -8.01 14.50 23.24
N SER A 243 -7.08 14.08 24.10
CA SER A 243 -6.31 14.95 25.00
C SER A 243 -5.00 15.47 24.39
N GLY A 244 -4.58 14.90 23.26
CA GLY A 244 -3.27 15.18 22.67
C GLY A 244 -2.17 14.19 23.10
N ASP A 245 -2.44 13.35 24.09
CA ASP A 245 -1.48 12.36 24.59
C ASP A 245 -1.20 11.27 23.55
N GLU A 246 0.00 10.70 23.59
CA GLU A 246 0.34 9.60 22.67
C GLU A 246 -0.56 8.38 22.88
N PRO A 247 -1.18 7.84 21.81
CA PRO A 247 -2.07 6.68 21.90
C PRO A 247 -1.34 5.41 22.33
N VAL A 248 -1.98 4.61 23.20
CA VAL A 248 -1.42 3.35 23.69
C VAL A 248 -1.54 2.27 22.62
N GLU A 249 -0.42 1.63 22.24
CA GLU A 249 -0.44 0.43 21.38
C GLU A 249 -1.04 -0.76 22.14
N THR A 250 -2.07 -1.38 21.58
CA THR A 250 -2.79 -2.51 22.19
C THR A 250 -2.56 -3.84 21.47
N GLY A 251 -1.92 -3.82 20.30
CA GLY A 251 -1.46 -5.02 19.62
C GLY A 251 -1.19 -4.82 18.14
N SER A 252 -0.79 -5.88 17.46
CA SER A 252 -0.56 -5.88 16.01
C SER A 252 -1.02 -7.18 15.35
N GLY A 253 -1.03 -7.20 14.02
CA GLY A 253 -1.44 -8.37 13.24
C GLY A 253 -2.95 -8.42 12.96
N PRO A 254 -3.42 -9.42 12.19
CA PRO A 254 -4.84 -9.58 11.91
C PRO A 254 -5.61 -10.06 13.16
N ASP A 255 -6.86 -9.65 13.31
CA ASP A 255 -7.78 -10.13 14.36
C ASP A 255 -9.19 -10.46 13.84
N GLY A 256 -9.43 -10.30 12.55
CA GLY A 256 -10.74 -10.53 11.93
C GLY A 256 -11.81 -9.47 12.24
N THR A 257 -11.58 -8.55 13.18
CA THR A 257 -12.56 -7.55 13.62
C THR A 257 -12.17 -6.14 13.21
N TYR A 258 -10.97 -5.70 13.57
CA TYR A 258 -10.44 -4.36 13.30
C TYR A 258 -9.37 -4.41 12.22
N CYS A 259 -8.40 -5.31 12.35
CA CYS A 259 -7.39 -5.62 11.34
C CYS A 259 -7.83 -6.84 10.53
N ARG A 260 -8.40 -6.59 9.35
CA ARG A 260 -9.16 -7.56 8.53
C ARG A 260 -8.34 -8.00 7.32
N TYR A 261 -7.47 -8.97 7.53
CA TYR A 261 -6.70 -9.63 6.47
C TYR A 261 -6.24 -11.02 6.94
N SER A 262 -5.74 -11.81 6.00
CA SER A 262 -5.16 -13.13 6.21
C SER A 262 -3.68 -13.13 5.85
N SER A 263 -2.96 -14.21 6.20
CA SER A 263 -1.56 -14.36 5.79
C SER A 263 -1.39 -14.39 4.26
N SER A 264 -2.38 -14.88 3.51
CA SER A 264 -2.36 -14.89 2.04
C SER A 264 -2.53 -13.51 1.39
N ASP A 265 -2.99 -12.51 2.15
CA ASP A 265 -3.11 -11.14 1.65
C ASP A 265 -1.77 -10.38 1.63
N ILE A 266 -0.72 -10.95 2.24
CA ILE A 266 0.60 -10.32 2.39
C ILE A 266 1.71 -11.30 1.97
N SER A 267 2.51 -10.91 0.99
CA SER A 267 3.73 -11.63 0.62
C SER A 267 4.99 -10.88 1.05
N TYR A 268 6.07 -11.62 1.27
CA TYR A 268 7.37 -11.09 1.63
C TYR A 268 8.44 -11.67 0.69
N ASP A 269 9.40 -10.86 0.27
CA ASP A 269 10.63 -11.29 -0.42
C ASP A 269 11.89 -10.58 0.11
#